data_AF-R5LIX8-F1
#
_entry.id   AF-R5LIX8-F1
#
_cell.length_a   1.000
_cell.length_b   1.000
_cell.length_c   1.000
_cell.angle_alpha   90.00
_cell.angle_beta   90.00
_cell.angle_gamma   90.00
#
_symmetry.space_group_name_H-M   'P 1'
#
loop_
_entity.id
_entity.type
_entity.pdbx_description
1 polymer ?
#
loop_
_entity_poly.entity_id
_entity_poly.type
_entity_poly.pdbx_seq_one_letter_code
_entity_poly.pdbx_strand_id
1 'polypeptide(L)'
;MKDYLNKNRLFLFWNVGKFAFEMQKKRDVEDKKLANYLQYYFGMTETFSSSNIRNMKAFYLSFPIYTKYIDYLDWNYYLKLISIKDKSLRMFYYQVAIFSRCDYDTFLSLIQEKR
;
A
#
# COMPACT_ATOMS: atom_id res chain seq x y z
N MET A 1 21.95 0.26 0.60
CA MET A 1 20.77 1.17 0.62
C MET A 1 19.57 0.58 -0.15
N LYS A 2 19.75 0.02 -1.36
CA LYS A 2 18.68 -0.68 -2.11
C LYS A 2 18.05 -1.87 -1.34
N ASP A 3 18.85 -2.70 -0.67
CA ASP A 3 18.33 -3.88 0.05
C ASP A 3 17.55 -3.54 1.34
N TYR A 4 17.95 -2.46 2.03
CA TYR A 4 17.26 -1.98 3.24
C TYR A 4 15.87 -1.41 2.89
N LEU A 5 15.76 -0.79 1.71
CA LEU A 5 14.48 -0.30 1.19
C LEU A 5 13.56 -1.43 0.82
N ASN A 6 14.05 -2.51 0.20
CA ASN A 6 13.22 -3.67 -0.11
C ASN A 6 12.61 -4.31 1.15
N LYS A 7 13.39 -4.40 2.24
CA LYS A 7 12.93 -5.00 3.50
C LYS A 7 11.94 -4.14 4.30
N ASN A 8 12.01 -2.80 4.17
CA ASN A 8 11.18 -1.87 4.95
C ASN A 8 10.24 -1.01 4.09
N ARG A 9 10.06 -1.36 2.81
CA ARG A 9 9.30 -0.54 1.84
C ARG A 9 7.87 -0.34 2.27
N LEU A 10 7.22 -1.42 2.70
CA LEU A 10 5.82 -1.41 3.09
C LEU A 10 5.60 -0.61 4.37
N PHE A 11 6.55 -0.67 5.30
CA PHE A 11 6.52 0.14 6.50
C PHE A 11 6.60 1.64 6.17
N LEU A 12 7.51 2.02 5.27
CA LEU A 12 7.58 3.38 4.75
C LEU A 12 6.26 3.79 4.07
N PHE A 13 5.73 2.95 3.19
CA PHE A 13 4.50 3.23 2.44
C PHE A 13 3.29 3.37 3.37
N TRP A 14 3.19 2.55 4.41
CA TRP A 14 2.16 2.64 5.42
C TRP A 14 2.26 3.96 6.21
N ASN A 15 3.46 4.34 6.65
CA ASN A 15 3.67 5.61 7.37
C ASN A 15 3.38 6.82 6.49
N VAL A 16 3.78 6.79 5.22
CA VAL A 16 3.45 7.85 4.26
C VAL A 16 1.95 7.92 4.02
N GLY A 17 1.26 6.77 3.94
CA GLY A 17 -0.19 6.71 3.85
C GLY A 17 -0.90 7.35 5.04
N LYS A 18 -0.43 7.05 6.25
CA LYS A 18 -0.90 7.66 7.49
C LYS A 18 -0.67 9.17 7.50
N PHE A 19 0.55 9.62 7.19
CA PHE A 19 0.90 11.03 7.08
C PHE A 19 0.01 11.77 6.06
N ALA A 20 -0.18 11.20 4.88
CA ALA A 20 -1.02 11.78 3.84
C ALA A 20 -2.47 11.94 4.28
N PHE A 21 -3.04 10.91 4.92
CA PHE A 21 -4.39 10.98 5.49
C PHE A 21 -4.53 12.09 6.53
N GLU A 22 -3.56 12.21 7.45
CA GLU A 22 -3.59 13.24 8.49
C GLU A 22 -3.45 14.66 7.92
N MET A 23 -2.56 14.87 6.94
CA MET A 23 -2.37 16.18 6.31
C MET A 23 -3.61 16.63 5.53
N GLN A 24 -4.27 15.70 4.83
CA GLN A 24 -5.52 15.99 4.13
C GLN A 24 -6.65 16.33 5.08
N LYS A 25 -6.81 15.54 6.15
CA LYS A 25 -7.85 15.79 7.14
C LYS A 25 -7.67 17.12 7.88
N LYS A 26 -6.43 17.54 8.17
CA LYS A 26 -6.14 18.74 8.97
C LYS A 26 -6.02 20.02 8.15
N ARG A 27 -5.53 19.93 6.92
CA ARG A 27 -5.06 21.09 6.13
C ARG A 27 -5.50 21.07 4.66
N ASP A 28 -6.31 20.08 4.26
CA ASP A 28 -6.79 19.91 2.89
C ASP A 28 -5.67 19.90 1.83
N VAL A 29 -4.55 19.25 2.16
CA VAL A 29 -3.37 19.21 1.27
C VAL A 29 -3.56 18.18 0.17
N GLU A 30 -3.54 18.62 -1.09
CA GLU A 30 -3.62 17.73 -2.26
C GLU A 30 -2.51 16.68 -2.33
N ASP A 31 -2.83 15.50 -2.88
CA ASP A 31 -1.88 14.40 -3.10
C ASP A 31 -0.61 14.87 -3.86
N LYS A 32 -0.75 15.82 -4.81
CA LYS A 32 0.37 16.37 -5.61
C LYS A 32 1.35 17.18 -4.78
N LYS A 33 0.88 17.98 -3.82
CA LYS A 33 1.76 18.77 -2.93
C LYS A 33 2.53 17.84 -1.99
N LEU A 34 1.87 16.81 -1.46
CA LEU A 34 2.50 15.79 -0.63
C LEU A 34 3.57 15.01 -1.40
N ALA A 35 3.26 14.60 -2.63
CA ALA A 35 4.19 13.94 -3.54
C ALA A 35 5.46 14.79 -3.72
N ASN A 36 5.32 16.04 -4.15
CA ASN A 36 6.46 16.95 -4.35
C ASN A 36 7.32 17.12 -3.08
N TYR A 37 6.67 17.27 -1.91
CA TYR A 37 7.38 17.39 -0.63
C TYR A 37 8.19 16.13 -0.30
N LEU A 38 7.59 14.95 -0.46
CA LEU A 38 8.24 13.67 -0.17
C LEU A 38 9.37 13.35 -1.17
N GLN A 39 9.18 13.69 -2.45
CA GLN A 39 10.24 13.57 -3.45
C GLN A 39 11.43 14.46 -3.11
N TYR A 40 11.20 15.71 -2.70
CA TYR A 40 12.25 16.62 -2.28
C TYR A 40 12.97 16.13 -1.01
N TYR A 41 12.21 15.69 -0.01
CA TYR A 41 12.78 15.26 1.28
C TYR A 41 13.57 13.96 1.21
N PHE A 42 13.09 12.97 0.43
CA PHE A 42 13.70 11.64 0.35
C PHE A 42 14.55 11.40 -0.92
N GLY A 43 14.49 12.29 -1.91
CA GLY A 43 15.16 12.11 -3.20
C GLY A 43 14.60 10.98 -4.09
N MET A 44 13.40 10.46 -3.77
CA MET A 44 12.81 9.28 -4.45
C MET A 44 11.67 9.68 -5.39
N THR A 45 12.02 10.30 -6.52
CA THR A 45 11.06 10.87 -7.49
C THR A 45 10.08 9.83 -8.05
N GLU A 46 10.56 8.65 -8.41
CA GLU A 46 9.72 7.58 -8.98
C GLU A 46 8.76 6.95 -7.96
N THR A 47 9.16 6.91 -6.68
CA THR A 47 8.36 6.27 -5.63
C THR A 47 7.21 7.16 -5.16
N PHE A 48 7.42 8.47 -5.07
CA PHE A 48 6.44 9.40 -4.52
C PHE A 48 5.68 10.15 -5.62
N SER A 49 5.01 9.45 -6.52
CA SER A 49 4.05 10.07 -7.44
C SER A 49 2.71 10.34 -6.75
N SER A 50 1.91 11.31 -7.23
CA SER A 50 0.58 11.61 -6.66
C SER A 50 -0.33 10.38 -6.61
N SER A 51 -0.32 9.57 -7.66
CA SER A 51 -1.04 8.29 -7.71
C SER A 51 -0.54 7.31 -6.64
N ASN A 52 0.77 7.22 -6.43
CA ASN A 52 1.30 6.31 -5.40
C ASN A 52 1.02 6.83 -3.98
N ILE A 53 1.02 8.15 -3.74
CA ILE A 53 0.56 8.73 -2.47
C ILE A 53 -0.89 8.34 -2.18
N ARG A 54 -1.76 8.37 -3.20
CA ARG A 54 -3.14 7.91 -3.08
C ARG A 54 -3.23 6.43 -2.73
N ASN A 55 -2.42 5.58 -3.37
CA ASN A 55 -2.36 4.15 -3.06
C ASN A 55 -1.84 3.89 -1.65
N MET A 56 -0.79 4.58 -1.21
CA MET A 56 -0.25 4.50 0.15
C MET A 56 -1.31 4.90 1.20
N LYS A 57 -2.07 5.96 0.93
CA LYS A 57 -3.20 6.39 1.78
C LYS A 57 -4.30 5.32 1.83
N ALA A 58 -4.70 4.76 0.69
CA ALA A 58 -5.67 3.67 0.63
C ALA A 58 -5.17 2.40 1.34
N PHE A 59 -3.87 2.13 1.28
CA PHE A 59 -3.22 1.05 1.99
C PHE A 59 -3.32 1.23 3.51
N TYR A 60 -2.95 2.40 4.03
CA TYR A 60 -3.13 2.73 5.46
C TYR A 60 -4.60 2.59 5.90
N LEU A 61 -5.55 3.11 5.12
CA LEU A 61 -6.98 3.03 5.47
C LEU A 61 -7.54 1.60 5.42
N SER A 62 -7.02 0.76 4.53
CA SER A 62 -7.44 -0.63 4.40
C SER A 62 -6.81 -1.54 5.46
N PHE A 63 -5.59 -1.21 5.89
CA PHE A 63 -4.80 -1.95 6.88
C PHE A 63 -4.29 -0.99 7.96
N PRO A 64 -5.17 -0.53 8.88
CA PRO A 64 -4.86 0.54 9.84
C PRO A 64 -3.88 0.14 10.94
N ILE A 65 -3.49 -1.13 11.04
CA ILE A 65 -2.49 -1.63 11.98
C ILE A 65 -1.39 -2.32 11.18
N TYR A 66 -0.15 -1.87 11.34
CA TYR A 66 1.00 -2.51 10.72
C TYR A 66 1.40 -3.76 11.52
N THR A 67 1.36 -4.94 10.90
CA THR A 67 1.76 -6.20 11.54
C THR A 67 2.86 -6.88 10.74
N LYS A 68 3.58 -7.83 11.34
CA LYS A 68 4.61 -8.62 10.64
C LYS A 68 4.09 -9.38 9.41
N TYR A 69 2.79 -9.70 9.37
CA TYR A 69 2.17 -10.39 8.24
C TYR A 69 2.02 -9.47 7.02
N ILE A 70 2.11 -8.15 7.22
CA ILE A 70 2.11 -7.23 6.10
C ILE A 70 3.36 -7.46 5.22
N ASP A 71 4.50 -7.72 5.86
CA ASP A 71 5.76 -7.97 5.17
C ASP A 71 5.83 -9.33 4.47
N TYR A 72 4.78 -10.16 4.53
CA TYR A 72 4.74 -11.45 3.82
C TYR A 72 4.33 -11.31 2.35
N LEU A 73 3.78 -10.16 1.96
CA LEU A 73 3.32 -9.89 0.61
C LEU A 73 4.04 -8.66 0.07
N ASP A 74 4.31 -8.63 -1.23
CA ASP A 74 4.88 -7.45 -1.88
C ASP A 74 3.83 -6.36 -2.19
N TRP A 75 4.30 -5.17 -2.55
CA TRP A 75 3.44 -4.01 -2.85
C TRP A 75 2.35 -4.29 -3.90
N ASN A 76 2.64 -5.11 -4.92
CA ASN A 76 1.68 -5.44 -5.98
C ASN A 76 0.44 -6.16 -5.44
N TYR A 77 0.58 -7.02 -4.44
CA TYR A 77 -0.57 -7.65 -3.77
C TYR A 77 -1.45 -6.58 -3.13
N TYR A 78 -0.85 -5.63 -2.42
CA TYR A 78 -1.60 -4.56 -1.78
C TYR A 78 -2.31 -3.66 -2.76
N LEU A 79 -1.69 -3.31 -3.90
CA LEU A 79 -2.36 -2.56 -4.97
C LEU A 79 -3.63 -3.28 -5.47
N LYS A 80 -3.58 -4.61 -5.58
CA LYS A 80 -4.76 -5.38 -5.94
C LYS A 80 -5.77 -5.44 -4.79
N LEU A 81 -5.34 -5.69 -3.56
CA LEU A 81 -6.21 -5.76 -2.38
C LEU A 81 -6.95 -4.44 -2.13
N ILE A 82 -6.28 -3.29 -2.19
CA ILE A 82 -6.93 -1.98 -2.00
C ILE A 82 -7.92 -1.64 -3.11
N SER A 83 -7.80 -2.26 -4.30
CA SER A 83 -8.78 -2.10 -5.39
C SER A 83 -10.10 -2.82 -5.10
N ILE A 84 -10.13 -3.76 -4.15
CA ILE A 84 -11.32 -4.47 -3.71
C ILE A 84 -12.08 -3.58 -2.72
N LYS A 85 -13.26 -3.10 -3.15
CA LYS A 85 -14.10 -2.19 -2.35
C LYS A 85 -14.72 -2.88 -1.13
N ASP A 86 -15.13 -4.14 -1.28
CA ASP A 86 -15.68 -4.93 -0.19
C ASP A 86 -14.59 -5.29 0.83
N LYS A 87 -14.75 -4.81 2.06
CA LYS A 87 -13.78 -5.02 3.14
C LYS A 87 -13.64 -6.50 3.51
N SER A 88 -14.74 -7.24 3.57
CA SER A 88 -14.75 -8.65 3.93
C SER A 88 -14.06 -9.49 2.87
N LEU A 89 -14.36 -9.22 1.59
CA LEU A 89 -13.72 -9.89 0.47
C LEU A 89 -12.21 -9.58 0.39
N ARG A 90 -11.84 -8.31 0.61
CA ARG A 90 -10.43 -7.89 0.70
C ARG A 90 -9.68 -8.65 1.80
N MET A 91 -10.26 -8.73 2.99
CA MET A 91 -9.63 -9.44 4.11
C MET A 91 -9.55 -10.94 3.88
N PHE A 92 -10.56 -11.54 3.25
CA PHE A 92 -10.52 -12.94 2.85
C PHE A 92 -9.33 -13.21 1.92
N TYR A 93 -9.17 -12.44 0.85
CA TYR A 93 -8.05 -12.63 -0.09
C TYR A 93 -6.69 -12.32 0.53
N TYR A 94 -6.62 -11.33 1.42
CA TYR A 94 -5.41 -11.07 2.20
C TYR A 94 -5.03 -12.29 3.04
N GLN A 95 -5.99 -12.88 3.76
CA GLN A 95 -5.78 -14.08 4.58
C GLN A 95 -5.36 -15.29 3.74
N VAL A 96 -6.01 -15.50 2.60
CA VAL A 96 -5.63 -16.56 1.65
C VAL A 96 -4.18 -16.37 1.20
N ALA A 97 -3.80 -15.17 0.75
CA ALA A 97 -2.46 -14.89 0.26
C ALA A 97 -1.37 -15.10 1.33
N ILE A 98 -1.58 -14.62 2.56
CA ILE A 98 -0.58 -14.82 3.64
C ILE A 98 -0.50 -16.28 4.10
N PHE A 99 -1.60 -17.04 4.03
CA PHE A 99 -1.65 -18.43 4.48
C PHE A 99 -1.08 -19.39 3.44
N SER A 100 -1.50 -19.26 2.18
CA SER A 100 -1.06 -20.12 1.09
C SER A 100 0.37 -19.81 0.64
N ARG A 101 0.86 -18.59 0.91
CA ARG A 101 2.13 -18.07 0.37
C ARG A 101 2.21 -18.23 -1.15
N CYS A 102 1.07 -18.13 -1.84
CA CYS A 102 1.04 -18.25 -3.28
C CYS A 102 1.79 -17.08 -3.93
N ASP A 103 2.36 -17.32 -5.11
CA ASP A 103 2.92 -16.27 -5.94
C ASP A 103 1.84 -15.30 -6.45
N TYR A 104 2.29 -14.21 -7.07
CA TYR A 104 1.39 -13.11 -7.43
C TYR A 104 0.44 -13.49 -8.56
N ASP A 105 0.87 -14.35 -9.49
CA ASP A 105 0.04 -14.77 -10.61
C ASP A 105 -1.07 -15.71 -10.14
N THR A 106 -0.74 -16.65 -9.26
CA THR A 106 -1.72 -17.50 -8.57
C THR A 106 -2.68 -16.68 -7.72
N PHE A 107 -2.21 -15.64 -7.03
CA PHE A 107 -3.08 -14.73 -6.29
C PHE A 107 -4.05 -13.97 -7.20
N LEU A 108 -3.60 -13.55 -8.39
CA LEU A 108 -4.43 -12.84 -9.35
C LEU A 108 -5.53 -13.72 -9.94
N SER A 109 -5.25 -14.99 -10.26
CA SER A 109 -6.26 -15.92 -10.78
C SER A 109 -7.40 -16.12 -9.76
N LEU A 110 -7.07 -16.31 -8.49
CA LEU A 110 -8.05 -16.47 -7.40
C LEU A 110 -9.01 -15.28 -7.24
N ILE A 111 -8.55 -14.06 -7.55
CA ILE A 111 -9.38 -12.85 -7.50
C ILE A 111 -10.25 -12.71 -8.76
N GLN A 112 -9.76 -13.14 -9.91
CA GLN A 112 -10.47 -13.02 -11.18
C GLN A 112 -11.60 -14.05 -11.33
N GLU A 113 -11.43 -15.26 -10.78
CA GLU A 113 -12.45 -16.33 -10.84
C GLU A 113 -13.75 -16.00 -10.09
N LYS A 114 -13.77 -14.97 -9.22
CA LYS A 114 -14.95 -14.56 -8.45
C LYS A 114 -15.59 -13.23 -8.90
N ARG A 115 -15.18 -12.68 -10.05
CA ARG A 115 -15.82 -11.51 -10.66
C ARG A 115 -16.84 -11.94 -11.70
#